data_AF-A0A2P4T715-F1
#
_entry.id   AF-A0A2P4T715-F1
#
_cell.length_a   1.000
_cell.length_b   1.000
_cell.length_c   1.000
_cell.angle_alpha   90.00
_cell.angle_beta   90.00
_cell.angle_gamma   90.00
#
_symmetry.space_group_name_H-M   'P 1'
#
loop_
_entity.id
_entity.type
_entity.pdbx_description
1 polymer ?
#
loop_
_entity_poly.entity_id
_entity_poly.type
_entity_poly.pdbx_seq_one_letter_code
_entity_poly.pdbx_strand_id
1 'polypeptide(L)'
;MATEKLRAPGTPFSLSFSGSGFLALYQVGVVQSLLELAPELLKSACKVYGSSAGSLIAAAVVCGISLDDLKEVFYANAREARKTLLGPLSPKCSLLANIRDVLERRLPEDSYLVASGRLHISLTRVMDGQNVMVSEFSSNEELIQVLNDIFFQGYQDTALFLCRNSKCSPQTQRAAEKHNPTCGQPAALPFCVSQMPSV
;
A
#
# COMPACT_ATOMS: atom_id res chain seq x y z
N MET A 1 4.62 -29.39 32.45
CA MET A 1 5.05 -30.03 31.20
C MET A 1 3.94 -29.92 30.19
N ALA A 2 4.15 -29.13 29.14
CA ALA A 2 3.59 -29.26 27.79
C ALA A 2 4.16 -28.07 27.00
N THR A 3 5.44 -28.18 26.67
CA THR A 3 6.07 -27.35 25.64
C THR A 3 5.42 -27.72 24.31
N GLU A 4 4.42 -26.94 23.88
CA GLU A 4 3.94 -26.97 22.50
C GLU A 4 5.04 -26.40 21.60
N LYS A 5 5.88 -27.30 21.11
CA LYS A 5 6.87 -27.04 20.08
C LYS A 5 6.60 -28.03 18.97
N LEU A 6 5.70 -27.68 18.05
CA LEU A 6 5.55 -28.38 16.76
C LEU A 6 4.67 -27.57 15.78
N ARG A 7 5.29 -26.64 15.06
CA ARG A 7 5.02 -26.49 13.63
C ARG A 7 6.36 -26.46 12.92
N ALA A 8 6.57 -27.42 12.02
CA ALA A 8 7.60 -27.33 10.98
C ALA A 8 7.48 -25.94 10.32
N PRO A 9 8.56 -25.34 9.79
CA PRO A 9 8.41 -24.12 9.01
C PRO A 9 7.48 -24.44 7.85
N GLY A 10 6.20 -24.05 8.00
CA GLY A 10 5.24 -24.14 6.93
C GLY A 10 5.82 -23.39 5.74
N THR A 11 5.51 -23.86 4.54
CA THR A 11 5.87 -23.15 3.31
C THR A 11 5.56 -21.65 3.50
N PRO A 12 6.55 -20.75 3.33
CA PRO A 12 6.34 -19.33 3.51
C PRO A 12 5.16 -18.89 2.66
N PHE A 13 4.19 -18.22 3.26
CA PHE A 13 3.00 -17.74 2.56
C PHE A 13 2.85 -16.24 2.72
N SER A 14 2.11 -15.66 1.78
CA SER A 14 1.82 -14.23 1.74
C SER A 14 0.31 -14.01 1.79
N LEU A 15 -0.10 -12.85 2.30
CA LEU A 15 -1.48 -12.40 2.30
C LEU A 15 -1.63 -11.24 1.32
N SER A 16 -2.77 -11.15 0.64
CA SER A 16 -3.04 -10.07 -0.31
C SER A 16 -4.44 -9.52 -0.12
N PHE A 17 -4.53 -8.18 -0.08
CA PHE A 17 -5.76 -7.42 0.06
C PHE A 17 -5.99 -6.59 -1.20
N SER A 18 -7.02 -6.96 -1.96
CA SER A 18 -7.32 -6.30 -3.23
C SER A 18 -7.95 -4.92 -3.04
N GLY A 19 -7.74 -4.04 -4.02
CA GLY A 19 -8.43 -2.75 -4.11
C GLY A 19 -9.93 -2.92 -4.28
N SER A 20 -10.69 -2.47 -3.29
CA SER A 20 -12.14 -2.69 -3.20
C SER A 20 -12.93 -1.42 -2.86
N GLY A 21 -12.27 -0.26 -2.77
CA GLY A 21 -12.91 1.00 -2.39
C GLY A 21 -13.61 0.89 -1.04
N PHE A 22 -14.89 1.27 -0.97
CA PHE A 22 -15.68 1.15 0.26
C PHE A 22 -16.03 -0.30 0.65
N LEU A 23 -15.87 -1.27 -0.24
CA LEU A 23 -16.03 -2.69 0.10
C LEU A 23 -14.87 -3.21 0.96
N ALA A 24 -13.85 -2.39 1.24
CA ALA A 24 -12.81 -2.70 2.22
C ALA A 24 -13.38 -2.98 3.62
N LEU A 25 -14.60 -2.55 3.93
CA LEU A 25 -15.33 -2.94 5.15
C LEU A 25 -15.50 -4.46 5.29
N TYR A 26 -15.66 -5.20 4.18
CA TYR A 26 -15.68 -6.67 4.22
C TYR A 26 -14.31 -7.23 4.60
N GLN A 27 -13.23 -6.63 4.08
CA GLN A 27 -11.87 -7.03 4.42
C GLN A 27 -11.56 -6.73 5.91
N VAL A 28 -12.06 -5.62 6.46
CA VAL A 28 -12.00 -5.35 7.91
C VAL A 28 -12.62 -6.49 8.72
N GLY A 29 -13.83 -6.94 8.36
CA GLY A 29 -14.49 -8.06 9.05
C GLY A 29 -13.73 -9.39 8.93
N VAL A 30 -13.13 -9.66 7.78
CA VAL A 30 -12.26 -10.84 7.58
C VAL A 30 -11.04 -10.76 8.49
N VAL A 31 -10.32 -9.63 8.52
CA VAL A 31 -9.12 -9.49 9.37
C VAL A 31 -9.48 -9.56 10.85
N GLN A 32 -10.59 -8.95 11.27
CA GLN A 32 -11.08 -9.03 12.64
C GLN A 32 -11.33 -10.50 13.05
N SER A 33 -12.03 -11.26 12.20
CA SER A 33 -12.28 -12.69 12.43
C SER A 33 -10.99 -13.50 12.49
N LEU A 34 -10.01 -13.18 11.64
CA LEU A 34 -8.71 -13.84 11.66
C LEU A 34 -7.90 -13.50 12.91
N LEU A 35 -7.96 -12.25 13.41
CA LEU A 35 -7.31 -11.87 14.66
C LEU A 35 -7.91 -12.63 15.85
N GLU A 36 -9.23 -12.88 15.84
CA GLU A 36 -9.93 -13.60 16.91
C GLU A 36 -9.69 -15.12 16.84
N LEU A 37 -9.78 -15.72 15.66
CA LEU A 37 -9.80 -17.17 15.48
C LEU A 37 -8.42 -17.76 15.16
N ALA A 38 -7.55 -17.01 14.49
CA ALA A 38 -6.26 -17.49 13.98
C ALA A 38 -5.21 -16.38 13.86
N PRO A 39 -4.88 -15.65 14.94
CA PRO A 39 -3.98 -14.48 14.88
C PRO A 39 -2.59 -14.85 14.36
N GLU A 40 -2.14 -16.08 14.60
CA GLU A 40 -0.86 -16.60 14.11
C GLU A 40 -0.80 -16.66 12.58
N LEU A 41 -1.93 -16.76 11.87
CA LEU A 41 -1.96 -16.68 10.41
C LEU A 41 -1.53 -15.28 9.92
N LEU A 42 -2.04 -14.22 10.54
CA LEU A 42 -1.67 -12.85 10.17
C LEU A 42 -0.22 -12.54 10.57
N LYS A 43 0.22 -13.03 11.74
CA LYS A 43 1.60 -12.83 12.21
C LYS A 43 2.63 -13.61 11.39
N SER A 44 2.30 -14.82 10.95
CA SER A 44 3.24 -15.69 10.22
C SER A 44 3.36 -15.37 8.73
N ALA A 45 2.49 -14.51 8.19
CA ALA A 45 2.59 -14.07 6.80
C ALA A 45 3.90 -13.30 6.59
N CYS A 46 4.78 -13.82 5.73
CA CYS A 46 6.09 -13.23 5.48
C CYS A 46 5.99 -11.92 4.70
N LYS A 47 4.95 -11.78 3.88
CA LYS A 47 4.64 -10.59 3.11
C LYS A 47 3.14 -10.34 3.11
N VAL A 48 2.77 -9.08 3.17
CA VAL A 48 1.38 -8.62 3.13
C VAL A 48 1.25 -7.59 2.03
N TYR A 49 0.45 -7.90 1.03
CA TYR A 49 0.25 -7.10 -0.17
C TYR A 49 -1.06 -6.33 -0.09
N GLY A 50 -1.08 -5.13 -0.63
CA GLY A 50 -2.30 -4.33 -0.75
C GLY A 50 -2.32 -3.48 -2.01
N SER A 51 -3.52 -3.22 -2.53
CA SER A 51 -3.75 -2.23 -3.59
C SER A 51 -4.94 -1.35 -3.25
N SER A 52 -4.89 -0.05 -3.58
CA SER A 52 -5.95 0.91 -3.25
C SER A 52 -6.42 0.76 -1.79
N ALA A 53 -7.72 0.74 -1.51
CA ALA A 53 -8.25 0.54 -0.15
C ALA A 53 -7.70 -0.71 0.58
N GLY A 54 -7.31 -1.76 -0.15
CA GLY A 54 -6.66 -2.95 0.43
C GLY A 54 -5.26 -2.67 1.01
N SER A 55 -4.56 -1.64 0.55
CA SER A 55 -3.29 -1.18 1.14
C SER A 55 -3.45 -0.67 2.57
N LEU A 56 -4.59 -0.06 2.89
CA LEU A 56 -4.89 0.37 4.26
C LEU A 56 -5.14 -0.82 5.18
N ILE A 57 -5.80 -1.86 4.67
CA ILE A 57 -6.00 -3.12 5.40
C ILE A 57 -4.67 -3.85 5.61
N ALA A 58 -3.84 -3.94 4.56
CA ALA A 58 -2.50 -4.51 4.64
C ALA A 58 -1.63 -3.77 5.65
N ALA A 59 -1.65 -2.43 5.63
CA ALA A 59 -0.94 -1.60 6.62
C ALA A 59 -1.46 -1.82 8.04
N ALA A 60 -2.77 -2.02 8.23
CA ALA A 60 -3.31 -2.35 9.54
C ALA A 60 -2.80 -3.67 10.09
N VAL A 61 -2.74 -4.70 9.23
CA VAL A 61 -2.20 -6.02 9.59
C VAL A 61 -0.72 -5.95 9.94
N VAL A 62 0.07 -5.16 9.21
CA VAL A 62 1.54 -5.10 9.41
C VAL A 62 1.93 -4.17 10.55
N CYS A 63 1.36 -2.97 10.60
CA CYS A 63 1.72 -1.91 11.56
C CYS A 63 0.87 -1.92 12.83
N GLY A 64 -0.13 -2.80 12.93
CA GLY A 64 -1.01 -2.89 14.10
C GLY A 64 -1.97 -1.70 14.24
N ILE A 65 -2.41 -1.11 13.12
CA ILE A 65 -3.41 -0.04 13.13
C ILE A 65 -4.76 -0.64 13.55
N SER A 66 -5.48 0.06 14.41
CA SER A 66 -6.82 -0.34 14.84
C SER A 66 -7.79 -0.48 13.66
N LEU A 67 -8.36 -1.68 13.53
CA LEU A 67 -9.38 -1.97 12.54
C LEU A 67 -10.67 -1.19 12.77
N ASP A 68 -10.98 -0.84 14.02
CA ASP A 68 -12.13 0.00 14.36
C ASP A 68 -11.97 1.42 13.82
N ASP A 69 -10.76 1.99 13.89
CA ASP A 69 -10.53 3.33 13.33
C ASP A 69 -10.66 3.33 11.81
N LEU A 70 -10.12 2.32 11.14
CA LEU A 70 -10.30 2.17 9.69
C LEU A 70 -11.77 1.98 9.32
N LYS A 71 -12.51 1.17 10.10
CA LYS A 71 -13.95 0.95 9.93
C LYS A 71 -14.71 2.27 9.99
N GLU A 72 -14.46 3.10 11.02
CA GLU A 72 -15.11 4.39 11.17
C GLU A 72 -14.80 5.34 10.01
N VAL A 73 -13.53 5.39 9.54
CA VAL A 73 -13.14 6.17 8.36
C VAL A 73 -13.90 5.70 7.12
N PHE A 74 -13.93 4.40 6.84
CA PHE A 74 -14.64 3.88 5.67
C PHE A 74 -16.15 4.14 5.76
N TYR A 75 -16.77 4.00 6.94
CA TYR A 75 -18.20 4.29 7.13
C TYR A 75 -18.53 5.77 6.96
N ALA A 76 -17.76 6.65 7.59
CA ALA A 76 -17.95 8.09 7.48
C ALA A 76 -17.85 8.55 6.02
N ASN A 77 -16.82 8.07 5.31
CA ASN A 77 -16.63 8.41 3.90
C ASN A 77 -17.70 7.79 2.98
N ALA A 78 -18.11 6.54 3.22
CA ALA A 78 -19.20 5.91 2.45
C ALA A 78 -20.55 6.61 2.70
N ARG A 79 -20.79 7.11 3.92
CA ARG A 79 -21.98 7.91 4.23
C ARG A 79 -21.93 9.26 3.52
N GLU A 80 -20.78 9.92 3.48
CA GLU A 80 -20.64 11.21 2.82
C GLU A 80 -20.74 11.10 1.29
N ALA A 81 -20.08 10.10 0.69
CA ALA A 81 -20.15 9.83 -0.75
C ALA A 81 -21.58 9.53 -1.23
N ARG A 82 -22.46 9.01 -0.36
CA ARG A 82 -23.88 8.78 -0.68
C ARG A 82 -24.75 10.03 -0.64
N LYS A 83 -24.31 11.09 0.04
CA LYS A 83 -25.06 12.36 0.13
C LYS A 83 -24.74 13.32 -1.01
N THR A 84 -23.62 13.15 -1.69
CA THR A 84 -23.11 14.07 -2.69
C THR A 84 -23.56 13.66 -4.09
N LEU A 85 -24.06 14.62 -4.89
CA LEU A 85 -24.52 14.37 -6.27
C LEU A 85 -23.37 13.92 -7.21
N LEU A 86 -22.11 14.24 -6.86
CA LEU A 86 -20.88 13.84 -7.56
C LEU A 86 -20.24 12.57 -6.97
N GLY A 87 -20.86 11.94 -5.97
CA GLY A 87 -20.34 10.74 -5.32
C GLY A 87 -18.96 10.98 -4.67
N PRO A 88 -18.02 10.00 -4.79
CA PRO A 88 -16.67 10.09 -4.21
C PRO A 88 -15.81 11.24 -4.75
N LEU A 89 -16.20 11.86 -5.87
CA LEU A 89 -15.47 12.96 -6.52
C LEU A 89 -15.89 14.34 -6.00
N SER A 90 -16.78 14.40 -5.00
CA SER A 90 -17.19 15.67 -4.42
C SER A 90 -16.04 16.32 -3.64
N PRO A 91 -15.78 17.64 -3.82
CA PRO A 91 -14.77 18.36 -3.03
C PRO A 91 -15.07 18.43 -1.52
N LYS A 92 -16.27 18.02 -1.08
CA LYS A 92 -16.64 17.87 0.34
C LYS A 92 -16.34 16.47 0.90
N CYS A 93 -16.11 15.48 0.04
CA CYS A 93 -15.62 14.16 0.42
C CYS A 93 -14.09 14.21 0.50
N SER A 94 -13.53 14.75 1.57
CA SER A 94 -12.09 14.68 1.78
C SER A 94 -11.68 13.30 2.33
N LEU A 95 -11.97 12.25 1.55
CA LEU A 95 -11.57 10.86 1.84
C LEU A 95 -10.08 10.79 2.18
N LEU A 96 -9.28 11.50 1.37
CA LEU A 96 -7.85 11.63 1.52
C LEU A 96 -7.44 12.27 2.86
N ALA A 97 -8.04 13.40 3.25
CA ALA A 97 -7.69 14.02 4.53
C ALA A 97 -8.11 13.15 5.71
N ASN A 98 -9.28 12.52 5.65
CA ASN A 98 -9.75 11.64 6.72
C ASN A 98 -8.84 10.42 6.92
N ILE A 99 -8.30 9.87 5.83
CA ILE A 99 -7.37 8.73 5.88
C ILE A 99 -6.01 9.18 6.41
N ARG A 100 -5.47 10.28 5.88
CA ARG A 100 -4.21 10.86 6.35
C ARG A 100 -4.25 11.14 7.85
N ASP A 101 -5.30 11.80 8.32
CA ASP A 101 -5.51 12.13 9.72
C ASP A 101 -5.49 10.88 10.62
N VAL A 102 -6.12 9.80 10.19
CA VAL A 102 -6.12 8.55 10.96
C VAL A 102 -4.76 7.89 10.95
N LEU A 103 -4.07 7.87 9.81
CA LEU A 103 -2.72 7.30 9.73
C LEU A 103 -1.74 8.09 10.62
N GLU A 104 -1.76 9.43 10.56
CA GLU A 104 -0.91 10.29 11.40
C GLU A 104 -1.18 10.12 12.90
N ARG A 105 -2.42 9.85 13.30
CA ARG A 105 -2.79 9.66 14.72
C ARG A 105 -2.60 8.24 15.24
N ARG A 106 -2.67 7.23 14.37
CA ARG A 106 -2.78 5.82 14.76
C ARG A 106 -1.57 4.97 14.40
N LEU A 107 -0.69 5.42 13.52
CA LEU A 107 0.56 4.72 13.28
C LEU A 107 1.48 4.86 14.50
N PRO A 108 1.93 3.75 15.10
CA PRO A 108 2.99 3.79 16.10
C PRO A 108 4.25 4.48 15.57
N GLU A 109 5.04 5.04 16.48
CA GLU A 109 6.42 5.46 16.20
C GLU A 109 7.18 4.26 15.59
N ASP A 110 7.99 4.52 14.56
CA ASP A 110 8.77 3.50 13.84
C ASP A 110 7.99 2.41 13.07
N SER A 111 6.71 2.63 12.77
CA SER A 111 5.91 1.71 11.93
C SER A 111 6.57 1.38 10.58
N TYR A 112 7.32 2.33 10.02
CA TYR A 112 8.07 2.13 8.77
C TYR A 112 9.12 1.02 8.86
N LEU A 113 9.69 0.74 10.05
CA LEU A 113 10.66 -0.35 10.25
C LEU A 113 10.00 -1.73 10.14
N VAL A 114 8.80 -1.89 10.70
CA VAL A 114 8.04 -3.16 10.60
C VAL A 114 7.37 -3.32 9.25
N ALA A 115 7.05 -2.21 8.58
CA ALA A 115 6.50 -2.20 7.24
C ALA A 115 7.54 -2.56 6.18
N SER A 116 8.78 -2.08 6.32
CA SER A 116 9.82 -2.29 5.30
C SER A 116 10.18 -3.77 5.16
N GLY A 117 10.16 -4.26 3.91
CA GLY A 117 10.38 -5.66 3.56
C GLY A 117 9.20 -6.60 3.83
N ARG A 118 8.13 -6.14 4.51
CA ARG A 118 6.95 -6.95 4.86
C ARG A 118 5.65 -6.45 4.23
N LEU A 119 5.42 -5.14 4.20
CA LEU A 119 4.28 -4.49 3.57
C LEU A 119 4.62 -4.18 2.11
N HIS A 120 3.75 -4.58 1.18
CA HIS A 120 3.93 -4.35 -0.25
C HIS A 120 2.71 -3.62 -0.83
N ILE A 121 2.90 -2.37 -1.23
CA ILE A 121 1.83 -1.50 -1.74
C ILE A 121 1.91 -1.40 -3.26
N SER A 122 0.85 -1.83 -3.93
CA SER A 122 0.70 -1.80 -5.37
C SER A 122 0.10 -0.46 -5.79
N LEU A 123 0.85 0.28 -6.60
CA LEU A 123 0.52 1.59 -7.12
C LEU A 123 0.46 1.54 -8.65
N THR A 124 -0.32 2.45 -9.24
CA THR A 124 -0.31 2.70 -10.68
C THR A 124 0.47 3.98 -10.94
N ARG A 125 1.52 3.92 -11.75
CA ARG A 125 2.26 5.11 -12.19
C ARG A 125 1.45 5.85 -13.25
N VAL A 126 1.19 7.15 -13.04
CA VAL A 126 0.32 7.93 -13.96
C VAL A 126 0.87 7.97 -15.37
N MET A 127 2.18 8.16 -15.50
CA MET A 127 2.83 8.51 -16.77
C MET A 127 2.68 7.44 -17.85
N ASP A 128 2.66 6.16 -17.46
CA ASP A 128 2.63 5.02 -18.37
C ASP A 128 1.62 3.94 -17.97
N GLY A 129 0.84 4.18 -16.91
CA GLY A 129 -0.14 3.25 -16.38
C GLY A 129 0.46 1.96 -15.79
N GLN A 130 1.78 1.87 -15.64
CA GLN A 130 2.43 0.65 -15.19
C GLN A 130 2.21 0.42 -13.70
N ASN A 131 2.10 -0.85 -13.32
CA ASN A 131 2.03 -1.23 -11.91
C ASN A 131 3.42 -1.17 -11.28
N VAL A 132 3.47 -0.60 -10.09
CA VAL A 132 4.68 -0.41 -9.31
C VAL A 132 4.45 -0.95 -7.90
N MET A 133 5.43 -1.67 -7.39
CA MET A 133 5.41 -2.21 -6.04
C MET A 133 6.36 -1.41 -5.14
N VAL A 134 5.83 -0.86 -4.05
CA VAL A 134 6.61 -0.20 -3.00
C VAL A 134 6.64 -1.12 -1.79
N SER A 135 7.83 -1.38 -1.23
CA SER A 135 7.98 -2.24 -0.05
C SER A 135 9.00 -1.77 0.97
N GLU A 136 9.73 -0.70 0.68
CA GLU A 136 10.75 -0.13 1.56
C GLU A 136 10.33 1.29 1.92
N PHE A 137 10.42 1.62 3.21
CA PHE A 137 10.04 2.90 3.77
C PHE A 137 11.15 3.38 4.69
N SER A 138 11.47 4.67 4.65
CA SER A 138 12.54 5.27 5.46
C SER A 138 12.02 6.07 6.65
N SER A 139 10.73 6.39 6.66
CA SER A 139 10.08 7.09 7.76
C SER A 139 8.56 6.84 7.73
N ASN A 140 7.88 7.18 8.83
CA ASN A 140 6.42 7.11 8.90
C ASN A 140 5.76 8.11 7.93
N GLU A 141 6.37 9.28 7.71
CA GLU A 141 5.88 10.28 6.75
C GLU A 141 5.87 9.72 5.33
N GLU A 142 6.92 8.98 4.94
CA GLU A 142 6.97 8.31 3.65
C GLU A 142 5.89 7.21 3.55
N LEU A 143 5.73 6.40 4.58
CA LEU A 143 4.68 5.36 4.62
C LEU A 143 3.29 5.98 4.46
N ILE A 144 3.02 7.07 5.19
CA ILE A 144 1.75 7.82 5.12
C ILE A 144 1.56 8.41 3.71
N GLN A 145 2.60 8.97 3.12
CA GLN A 145 2.54 9.53 1.77
C GLN A 145 2.16 8.46 0.75
N VAL A 146 2.85 7.32 0.77
CA VAL A 146 2.56 6.19 -0.14
C VAL A 146 1.13 5.67 0.05
N LEU A 147 0.65 5.57 1.30
CA LEU A 147 -0.73 5.15 1.59
C LEU A 147 -1.78 6.19 1.17
N ASN A 148 -1.45 7.47 1.14
CA ASN A 148 -2.35 8.50 0.62
C ASN A 148 -2.40 8.50 -0.92
N ASP A 149 -1.28 8.19 -1.57
CA ASP A 149 -1.17 8.19 -3.03
C ASP A 149 -1.99 7.08 -3.70
N ILE A 150 -2.49 6.10 -2.95
CA ILE A 150 -3.33 5.01 -3.47
C ILE A 150 -4.70 5.49 -4.03
N PHE A 151 -5.14 6.71 -3.67
CA PHE A 151 -6.42 7.29 -4.10
C PHE A 151 -6.28 8.35 -5.19
N PHE A 152 -5.10 8.96 -5.32
CA PHE A 152 -4.78 9.66 -6.54
C PHE A 152 -4.63 8.58 -7.61
N GLN A 153 -5.33 8.69 -8.75
CA GLN A 153 -5.16 7.77 -9.90
C GLN A 153 -3.79 7.96 -10.59
N GLY A 154 -2.76 8.19 -9.79
CA GLY A 154 -1.46 7.58 -9.91
C GLY A 154 -0.39 8.36 -9.15
N TYR A 155 0.67 7.61 -8.82
CA TYR A 155 1.89 8.13 -8.21
C TYR A 155 2.62 9.03 -9.22
N GLN A 156 2.81 10.31 -8.89
CA GLN A 156 3.44 11.29 -9.80
C GLN A 156 4.97 11.35 -9.63
N ASP A 157 5.51 10.94 -8.48
CA ASP A 157 6.93 11.09 -8.14
C ASP A 157 7.81 9.95 -8.67
N THR A 158 7.90 9.86 -9.99
CA THR A 158 8.81 8.96 -10.69
C THR A 158 10.28 9.15 -10.26
N ALA A 159 10.66 10.37 -9.86
CA ALA A 159 12.04 10.71 -9.46
C ALA A 159 12.47 10.08 -8.13
N LEU A 160 11.61 10.11 -7.10
CA LEU A 160 11.89 9.51 -5.79
C LEU A 160 11.95 7.98 -5.89
N PHE A 161 11.10 7.40 -6.75
CA PHE A 161 11.08 5.98 -7.06
C PHE A 161 12.35 5.51 -7.80
N LEU A 162 12.77 6.24 -8.84
CA LEU A 162 14.00 5.92 -9.57
C LEU A 162 15.23 6.01 -8.67
N CYS A 163 15.33 7.02 -7.80
CA CYS A 163 16.45 7.15 -6.87
C CYS A 163 16.56 6.00 -5.85
N ARG A 164 15.44 5.38 -5.46
CA ARG A 164 15.43 4.33 -4.42
C ARG A 164 15.48 2.91 -4.95
N ASN A 165 14.89 2.65 -6.12
CA ASN A 165 14.98 1.34 -6.76
C ASN A 165 16.22 1.16 -7.67
N SER A 166 17.03 2.20 -7.84
CA SER A 166 18.32 2.08 -8.54
C SER A 166 19.43 1.55 -7.63
N LYS A 167 19.44 0.22 -7.44
CA LYS A 167 20.71 -0.54 -7.51
C LYS A 167 21.14 -0.68 -8.99
N CYS A 168 21.09 0.40 -9.77
CA CYS A 168 21.59 0.43 -11.15
C CYS A 168 22.97 1.08 -11.19
N SER A 169 23.82 0.57 -12.07
CA SER A 169 25.23 0.95 -12.19
C SER A 169 25.41 2.47 -12.46
N PRO A 170 26.59 3.04 -12.16
CA PRO A 170 26.86 4.49 -12.28
C PRO A 170 26.62 5.10 -13.68
N GLN A 171 26.49 4.27 -14.71
CA GLN A 171 26.19 4.70 -16.08
C GLN A 171 24.73 5.10 -16.27
N THR A 172 23.79 4.53 -15.52
CA THR A 172 22.35 4.82 -15.61
C THR A 172 22.00 6.18 -14.96
N GLN A 173 22.73 6.57 -13.91
CA GLN A 173 22.56 7.88 -13.25
C GLN A 173 22.88 9.07 -14.17
N ARG A 174 23.95 8.97 -14.99
CA ARG A 174 24.33 10.05 -15.91
C ARG A 174 23.34 10.27 -17.07
N ALA A 175 22.49 9.29 -17.37
CA ALA A 175 21.47 9.41 -18.40
C ALA A 175 20.22 10.15 -17.89
N ALA A 176 19.86 9.99 -16.60
CA ALA A 176 18.72 10.68 -15.99
C ALA A 176 18.97 12.18 -15.78
N GLU A 177 20.19 12.59 -15.40
CA GLU A 177 20.54 14.03 -15.27
C GLU A 177 20.66 14.76 -16.61
N LYS A 178 20.88 14.04 -17.72
CA LYS A 178 21.13 14.64 -19.04
C LYS A 178 19.91 14.75 -19.94
N HIS A 179 18.71 14.39 -19.49
CA HIS A 179 17.51 14.52 -20.31
C HIS A 179 16.47 15.41 -19.63
N ASN A 180 16.53 16.69 -19.99
CA ASN A 180 15.34 17.54 -20.07
C ASN A 180 14.75 17.36 -21.48
N PRO A 181 13.59 16.71 -21.67
CA PRO A 181 12.95 16.69 -22.97
C PRO A 181 11.62 17.46 -22.90
N THR A 182 11.68 18.67 -23.44
CA THR A 182 10.60 19.22 -24.25
C THR A 182 9.97 18.15 -25.16
N CYS A 183 8.64 18.06 -25.11
CA CYS A 183 7.71 17.64 -26.16
C CYS A 183 8.07 16.42 -27.04
N GLY A 184 7.27 15.34 -26.92
CA GLY A 184 6.91 14.47 -28.04
C GLY A 184 7.54 13.07 -28.12
N GLN A 185 6.91 12.09 -27.45
CA GLN A 185 6.84 10.65 -27.78
C GLN A 185 8.14 9.79 -27.88
N PRO A 186 8.03 8.44 -27.72
CA PRO A 186 8.88 7.71 -26.78
C PRO A 186 9.98 6.86 -27.43
N ALA A 187 11.06 6.62 -26.69
CA ALA A 187 11.98 5.50 -26.92
C ALA A 187 11.80 4.46 -25.80
N ALA A 188 11.27 3.29 -26.17
CA ALA A 188 11.19 2.12 -25.31
C ALA A 188 12.61 1.58 -25.04
N LEU A 189 12.94 1.33 -23.77
CA LEU A 189 14.08 0.50 -23.38
C LEU A 189 13.67 -0.47 -22.27
N PRO A 190 14.24 -1.68 -22.26
CA PRO A 190 13.66 -2.85 -21.60
C PRO A 190 14.00 -2.84 -20.12
N PHE A 191 13.01 -3.05 -19.26
CA PHE A 191 13.25 -3.35 -17.86
C PHE A 191 12.51 -4.63 -17.45
N CYS A 192 13.21 -5.41 -16.64
CA CYS A 192 12.82 -6.71 -16.13
C CYS A 192 11.47 -6.61 -15.42
N VAL A 193 10.42 -7.05 -16.10
CA VAL A 193 9.09 -7.23 -15.53
C VAL A 193 9.12 -8.53 -14.75
N SER A 194 9.12 -8.49 -13.41
CA SER A 194 8.65 -9.66 -12.67
C SER A 194 7.12 -9.69 -12.83
N GLN A 195 6.65 -10.40 -13.85
CA GLN A 195 5.23 -10.67 -14.02
C GLN A 195 4.70 -11.33 -12.74
N MET A 196 3.59 -10.81 -12.21
CA MET A 196 2.80 -11.58 -11.24
C MET A 196 2.37 -12.88 -11.92
N PRO A 197 2.38 -14.03 -11.22
CA PRO A 197 1.64 -15.18 -11.69
C PRO A 197 0.15 -14.81 -11.71
N SER A 198 -0.48 -14.99 -12.87
CA SER A 198 -1.94 -14.95 -13.01
C SER A 198 -2.56 -15.95 -12.02
N VAL A 199 -3.60 -15.52 -11.31
CA VAL A 199 -4.44 -16.39 -10.47
C VAL A 199 -5.16 -17.40 -11.33
#